data_AF-A0A524AML9-F1
#
_entry.id   AF-A0A524AML9-F1
#
_cell.length_a   1.000
_cell.length_b   1.000
_cell.length_c   1.000
_cell.angle_alpha   90.00
_cell.angle_beta   90.00
_cell.angle_gamma   90.00
#
_symmetry.space_group_name_H-M   'P 1'
#
loop_
_entity.id
_entity.type
_entity.pdbx_description
1 polymer ?
#
loop_
_entity_poly.entity_id
_entity_poly.type
_entity_poly.pdbx_seq_one_letter_code
_entity_poly.pdbx_strand_id
1 'polypeptide(L)'
;LLIGFWFEKNYPDPKQITPREAGLKAFLTTKVGDAFLFLGILYLYSQAGSLSYADTLFNEEFLHHLATTPALPIFGGWSVAAVIGALMFGGAVGKSAQFPLHVWLPDAMEGPTPVSALIHAATMVSAGVYLVARIFPLLHIVVEVEHHNPAMGLIAFIGAFTALFASIIAVAQNDIKRVLAYSTISQLGYMIAALGIGAFVAGAFHLITHAFFKALLFLGSGSVIIGCHHEQDMMEMGGLKNKMPRTFWTFVAGGFALSGFPIITAGFWSKDEILAHAWHEFLHEGVVSWPFFVWLLLTLAAFLTAFYTGRQISLTFLGQPRSHHAEHAHETPNSMTVPLMLLAFFAIFVGFAGVPEEFPVLGPLLGHNWFHGFVGHEYGATPLNWTVLGLSSLLAVGGLFLGWLVYGRKPLAHGEMDPLERAMQKVGLGWLYEAMRRKFYFDELYDATVIGGVIWLADKCFRFDNRWVVDPIVNLAGRAGRLLSDVLGLFDLKVIDGLVDLAGRTGASLSAFSGLVDNVVVDGAVNGTGQVTGWVGARVLRPIQTGKVQNYLLVALITVLALLGLYLVYW
;
A
#
# COMPACT_ATOMS: atom_id res chain seq x y z
N LEU A 1 -0.79 3.41 -4.64
CA LEU A 1 -1.84 4.03 -5.47
C LEU A 1 -3.24 3.79 -4.89
N LEU A 2 -3.73 2.55 -4.81
CA LEU A 2 -5.10 2.29 -4.33
C LEU A 2 -5.35 2.63 -2.85
N ILE A 3 -4.38 2.38 -1.95
CA ILE A 3 -4.49 2.76 -0.53
C ILE A 3 -4.59 4.29 -0.40
N GLY A 4 -3.68 5.01 -1.05
CA GLY A 4 -3.67 6.48 -1.11
C GLY A 4 -4.58 7.06 -2.17
N PHE A 5 -5.69 6.39 -2.54
CA PHE A 5 -6.59 6.88 -3.59
C PHE A 5 -7.19 8.25 -3.22
N TRP A 6 -7.58 8.43 -1.96
CA TRP A 6 -8.01 9.72 -1.42
C TRP A 6 -6.83 10.49 -0.82
N PHE A 7 -5.85 10.83 -1.65
CA PHE A 7 -4.60 11.48 -1.21
C PHE A 7 -4.79 12.88 -0.60
N GLU A 8 -5.93 13.53 -0.81
CA GLU A 8 -6.27 14.84 -0.24
C GLU A 8 -6.96 14.75 1.13
N LYS A 9 -7.38 13.55 1.55
CA LYS A 9 -8.10 13.35 2.82
C LYS A 9 -7.15 13.59 3.99
N ASN A 10 -7.51 14.53 4.85
CA ASN A 10 -6.81 14.86 6.09
C ASN A 10 -7.79 14.79 7.27
N TYR A 11 -7.24 14.55 8.46
CA TYR A 11 -8.02 14.43 9.69
C TYR A 11 -7.72 15.61 10.64
N PRO A 12 -8.68 16.01 11.50
CA PRO A 12 -8.42 17.03 12.52
C PRO A 12 -7.37 16.59 13.55
N ASP A 13 -7.31 15.29 13.86
CA ASP A 13 -6.26 14.72 14.70
C ASP A 13 -4.98 14.50 13.88
N PRO A 14 -3.88 15.22 14.15
CA PRO A 14 -2.63 15.05 13.43
C PRO A 14 -1.95 13.70 13.69
N LYS A 15 -2.40 12.92 14.68
CA LYS A 15 -1.87 11.57 14.94
C LYS A 15 -2.55 10.49 14.12
N GLN A 16 -3.70 10.78 13.51
CA GLN A 16 -4.38 9.82 12.66
C GLN A 16 -3.69 9.76 11.30
N ILE A 17 -3.25 8.56 10.93
CA ILE A 17 -2.57 8.34 9.65
C ILE A 17 -3.49 8.68 8.46
N THR A 18 -3.00 9.48 7.54
CA THR A 18 -3.73 9.82 6.31
C THR A 18 -3.65 8.69 5.28
N PRO A 19 -4.56 8.61 4.29
CA PRO A 19 -4.46 7.61 3.22
C PRO A 19 -3.15 7.69 2.43
N ARG A 20 -2.58 8.90 2.29
CA ARG A 20 -1.27 9.12 1.65
C ARG A 20 -0.15 8.46 2.46
N GLU A 21 -0.09 8.73 3.76
CA GLU A 21 0.92 8.17 4.66
C GLU A 21 0.77 6.66 4.79
N ALA A 22 -0.46 6.15 4.90
CA ALA A 22 -0.74 4.72 4.90
C ALA A 22 -0.24 4.04 3.61
N GLY A 23 -0.47 4.68 2.45
CA GLY A 23 0.03 4.20 1.17
C GLY A 23 1.56 4.18 1.10
N LEU A 24 2.24 5.17 1.70
CA LEU A 24 3.70 5.22 1.78
C LEU A 24 4.24 4.13 2.73
N LYS A 25 3.64 3.98 3.91
CA LYS A 25 3.99 2.92 4.89
C LYS A 25 3.90 1.54 4.22
N ALA A 26 2.79 1.24 3.54
CA ALA A 26 2.61 0.00 2.79
C ALA A 26 3.67 -0.22 1.70
N PHE A 27 4.00 0.83 0.94
CA PHE A 27 5.03 0.73 -0.09
C PHE A 27 6.41 0.44 0.52
N LEU A 28 6.84 1.20 1.52
CA LEU A 28 8.17 1.05 2.13
C LEU A 28 8.31 -0.29 2.86
N THR A 29 7.34 -0.68 3.68
CA THR A 29 7.40 -1.95 4.42
C THR A 29 7.45 -3.15 3.47
N THR A 30 6.67 -3.14 2.38
CA THR A 30 6.68 -4.25 1.42
C THR A 30 7.95 -4.26 0.55
N LYS A 31 8.59 -3.10 0.35
CA LYS A 31 9.89 -3.02 -0.36
C LYS A 31 11.04 -3.64 0.41
N VAL A 32 11.01 -3.61 1.75
CA VAL A 32 11.97 -4.35 2.56
C VAL A 32 11.88 -5.85 2.28
N GLY A 33 10.66 -6.40 2.20
CA GLY A 33 10.45 -7.80 1.79
C GLY A 33 10.92 -8.07 0.35
N ASP A 34 10.59 -7.18 -0.59
CA ASP A 34 11.03 -7.30 -1.99
C ASP A 34 12.57 -7.38 -2.11
N ALA A 35 13.33 -6.71 -1.22
CA ALA A 35 14.79 -6.78 -1.22
C ALA A 35 15.31 -8.18 -0.85
N PHE A 36 14.72 -8.84 0.15
CA PHE A 36 15.06 -10.23 0.50
C PHE A 36 14.70 -11.20 -0.62
N LEU A 37 13.52 -11.04 -1.22
CA LEU A 37 13.11 -11.81 -2.39
C LEU A 37 14.12 -11.67 -3.53
N PHE A 38 14.55 -10.45 -3.81
CA PHE A 38 15.52 -10.18 -4.87
C PHE A 38 16.86 -10.87 -4.58
N LEU A 39 17.35 -10.82 -3.33
CA LEU A 39 18.55 -11.56 -2.93
C LEU A 39 18.40 -13.08 -3.12
N GLY A 40 17.25 -13.65 -2.78
CA GLY A 40 16.95 -15.08 -2.99
C GLY A 40 16.95 -15.45 -4.48
N ILE A 41 16.31 -14.64 -5.32
CA ILE A 41 16.30 -14.83 -6.79
C ILE A 41 17.71 -14.72 -7.37
N LEU A 42 18.51 -13.74 -6.94
CA LEU A 42 19.89 -13.59 -7.38
C LEU A 42 20.75 -14.78 -6.98
N TYR A 43 20.55 -15.32 -5.77
CA TYR A 43 21.29 -16.50 -5.33
C TYR A 43 20.86 -17.74 -6.12
N LEU A 44 19.57 -17.94 -6.37
CA LEU A 44 19.09 -19.01 -7.26
C LEU A 44 19.71 -18.89 -8.66
N TYR A 45 19.71 -17.70 -9.24
CA TYR A 45 20.30 -17.44 -10.55
C TYR A 45 21.81 -17.70 -10.58
N SER A 46 22.54 -17.38 -9.50
CA SER A 46 23.98 -17.61 -9.46
C SER A 46 24.35 -19.10 -9.43
N GLN A 47 23.43 -19.97 -8.99
CA GLN A 47 23.59 -21.42 -9.03
C GLN A 47 23.08 -22.04 -10.33
N ALA A 48 21.93 -21.60 -10.82
CA ALA A 48 21.25 -22.20 -11.97
C ALA A 48 21.70 -21.65 -13.33
N GLY A 49 22.12 -20.38 -13.39
CA GLY A 49 22.26 -19.63 -14.65
C GLY A 49 20.93 -19.37 -15.39
N SER A 50 19.80 -19.74 -14.80
CA SER A 50 18.43 -19.60 -15.33
C SER A 50 17.46 -19.26 -14.21
N LEU A 51 16.34 -18.61 -14.54
CA LEU A 51 15.20 -18.41 -13.65
C LEU A 51 13.93 -19.11 -14.16
N SER A 52 14.05 -19.91 -15.22
CA SER A 52 12.97 -20.76 -15.69
C SER A 52 12.65 -21.82 -14.63
N TYR A 53 11.36 -22.04 -14.35
CA TYR A 53 10.96 -23.10 -13.42
C TYR A 53 11.38 -24.49 -13.89
N ALA A 54 11.40 -24.73 -15.20
CA ALA A 54 11.83 -26.00 -15.77
C ALA A 54 13.28 -26.34 -15.44
N ASP A 55 14.16 -25.34 -15.44
CA ASP A 55 15.59 -25.53 -15.15
C ASP A 55 15.90 -25.50 -13.65
N THR A 56 14.96 -25.00 -12.83
CA THR A 56 15.17 -24.74 -11.40
C THR A 56 14.21 -25.55 -10.53
N LEU A 57 13.01 -25.03 -10.25
CA LEU A 57 12.07 -25.59 -9.28
C LEU A 57 11.43 -26.93 -9.71
N PHE A 58 11.49 -27.28 -11.00
CA PHE A 58 10.97 -28.55 -11.54
C PHE A 58 12.08 -29.51 -11.98
N ASN A 59 13.35 -29.18 -11.67
CA ASN A 59 14.49 -30.05 -11.93
C ASN A 59 14.95 -30.70 -10.62
N GLU A 60 14.55 -31.94 -10.40
CA GLU A 60 14.87 -32.69 -9.17
C GLU A 60 16.37 -32.84 -8.93
N GLU A 61 17.16 -33.09 -9.98
CA GLU A 61 18.62 -33.23 -9.87
C GLU A 61 19.26 -31.93 -9.39
N PHE A 62 18.81 -30.79 -9.94
CA PHE A 62 19.26 -29.48 -9.52
C PHE A 62 18.84 -29.16 -8.08
N LEU A 63 17.60 -29.49 -7.69
CA LEU A 63 17.12 -29.29 -6.33
C LEU A 63 17.92 -30.14 -5.32
N HIS A 64 18.22 -31.39 -5.63
CA HIS A 64 19.09 -32.25 -4.82
C HIS A 64 20.51 -31.67 -4.69
N HIS A 65 21.06 -31.12 -5.76
CA HIS A 65 22.35 -30.43 -5.72
C HIS A 65 22.32 -29.23 -4.77
N LEU A 66 21.29 -28.38 -4.83
CA LEU A 66 21.15 -27.25 -3.90
C LEU A 66 20.94 -27.69 -2.44
N ALA A 67 20.24 -28.79 -2.22
CA ALA A 67 19.96 -29.33 -0.89
C ALA A 67 21.21 -29.91 -0.23
N THR A 68 22.13 -30.49 -1.01
CA THR A 68 23.38 -31.10 -0.51
C THR A 68 24.57 -30.15 -0.52
N THR A 69 24.46 -29.01 -1.22
CA THR A 69 25.52 -28.00 -1.25
C THR A 69 25.43 -27.11 -0.01
N PRO A 70 26.50 -27.00 0.81
CA PRO A 70 26.50 -26.08 1.93
C PRO A 70 26.53 -24.63 1.44
N ALA A 71 25.72 -23.78 2.06
CA ALA A 71 25.75 -22.34 1.81
C ALA A 71 27.02 -21.69 2.41
N LEU A 72 27.13 -20.36 2.24
CA LEU A 72 28.23 -19.60 2.83
C LEU A 72 28.28 -19.80 4.36
N PRO A 73 29.48 -19.85 4.98
CA PRO A 73 29.63 -20.12 6.42
C PRO A 73 28.84 -19.18 7.36
N ILE A 74 28.52 -17.97 6.89
CA ILE A 74 27.70 -17.00 7.63
C ILE A 74 26.28 -17.50 7.93
N PHE A 75 25.79 -18.48 7.16
CA PHE A 75 24.47 -19.10 7.34
C PHE A 75 24.49 -20.35 8.22
N GLY A 76 25.56 -20.57 8.99
CA GLY A 76 25.56 -21.57 10.07
C GLY A 76 25.43 -23.02 9.58
N GLY A 77 25.93 -23.32 8.38
CA GLY A 77 25.93 -24.68 7.81
C GLY A 77 24.63 -25.08 7.11
N TRP A 78 23.69 -24.15 6.87
CA TRP A 78 22.49 -24.43 6.07
C TRP A 78 22.86 -24.77 4.64
N SER A 79 22.04 -25.58 3.98
CA SER A 79 22.15 -25.82 2.54
C SER A 79 21.82 -24.58 1.73
N VAL A 80 22.31 -24.52 0.49
CA VAL A 80 22.00 -23.43 -0.45
C VAL A 80 20.48 -23.35 -0.68
N ALA A 81 19.81 -24.49 -0.82
CA ALA A 81 18.35 -24.56 -0.96
C ALA A 81 17.62 -23.90 0.23
N ALA A 82 18.01 -24.21 1.47
CA ALA A 82 17.39 -23.65 2.67
C ALA A 82 17.59 -22.13 2.75
N VAL A 83 18.78 -21.62 2.42
CA VAL A 83 19.06 -20.17 2.41
C VAL A 83 18.28 -19.45 1.32
N ILE A 84 18.24 -19.97 0.09
CA ILE A 84 17.42 -19.39 -0.99
C ILE A 84 15.95 -19.37 -0.56
N GLY A 85 15.44 -20.48 -0.03
CA GLY A 85 14.07 -20.58 0.46
C GLY A 85 13.76 -19.54 1.55
N ALA A 86 14.63 -19.37 2.54
CA ALA A 86 14.48 -18.38 3.60
C ALA A 86 14.54 -16.92 3.10
N LEU A 87 15.43 -16.62 2.15
CA LEU A 87 15.52 -15.30 1.51
C LEU A 87 14.26 -14.99 0.69
N MET A 88 13.79 -15.93 -0.12
CA MET A 88 12.55 -15.78 -0.90
C MET A 88 11.33 -15.65 0.03
N PHE A 89 11.31 -16.37 1.16
CA PHE A 89 10.30 -16.20 2.20
C PHE A 89 10.28 -14.78 2.78
N GLY A 90 11.41 -14.07 2.87
CA GLY A 90 11.45 -12.65 3.24
C GLY A 90 10.55 -11.76 2.37
N GLY A 91 10.38 -12.09 1.09
CA GLY A 91 9.39 -11.48 0.20
C GLY A 91 7.94 -11.74 0.65
N ALA A 92 7.65 -13.00 0.99
CA ALA A 92 6.35 -13.41 1.49
C ALA A 92 6.02 -12.72 2.83
N VAL A 93 7.00 -12.54 3.72
CA VAL A 93 6.82 -11.82 4.98
C VAL A 93 6.30 -10.39 4.75
N GLY A 94 6.87 -9.67 3.79
CA GLY A 94 6.43 -8.32 3.44
C GLY A 94 5.03 -8.29 2.81
N LYS A 95 4.74 -9.15 1.83
CA LYS A 95 3.46 -9.14 1.09
C LYS A 95 2.29 -9.72 1.87
N SER A 96 2.50 -10.80 2.62
CA SER A 96 1.48 -11.45 3.45
C SER A 96 1.42 -10.91 4.87
N ALA A 97 2.05 -9.75 5.13
CA ALA A 97 2.02 -9.05 6.42
C ALA A 97 2.35 -9.97 7.60
N GLN A 98 3.37 -10.82 7.45
CA GLN A 98 3.83 -11.68 8.54
C GLN A 98 4.68 -10.88 9.52
N PHE A 99 4.85 -11.40 10.73
CA PHE A 99 5.83 -10.84 11.64
C PHE A 99 7.24 -10.90 11.01
N PRO A 100 8.02 -9.81 11.04
CA PRO A 100 7.76 -8.54 11.74
C PRO A 100 7.18 -7.43 10.84
N LEU A 101 7.04 -7.63 9.53
CA LEU A 101 6.61 -6.61 8.54
C LEU A 101 5.08 -6.44 8.40
N HIS A 102 4.33 -6.67 9.47
CA HIS A 102 2.86 -6.69 9.46
C HIS A 102 2.19 -5.30 9.60
N VAL A 103 2.95 -4.30 10.07
CA VAL A 103 2.46 -2.98 10.53
C VAL A 103 1.69 -2.16 9.49
N TRP A 104 1.88 -2.44 8.20
CA TRP A 104 1.23 -1.67 7.14
C TRP A 104 -0.23 -2.07 6.86
N LEU A 105 -0.61 -3.32 7.14
CA LEU A 105 -1.91 -3.86 6.74
C LEU A 105 -3.10 -3.19 7.46
N PRO A 106 -3.05 -2.93 8.78
CA PRO A 106 -4.14 -2.25 9.48
C PRO A 106 -4.38 -0.83 8.97
N ASP A 107 -3.30 -0.11 8.64
CA ASP A 107 -3.38 1.25 8.11
C ASP A 107 -3.83 1.27 6.64
N ALA A 108 -3.62 0.18 5.89
CA ALA A 108 -4.17 0.04 4.54
C ALA A 108 -5.71 0.13 4.50
N MET A 109 -6.39 -0.02 5.65
CA MET A 109 -7.84 0.19 5.78
C MET A 109 -8.26 1.65 5.58
N GLU A 110 -7.34 2.62 5.56
CA GLU A 110 -7.66 4.00 5.17
C GLU A 110 -8.10 4.12 3.70
N GLY A 111 -7.77 3.11 2.89
CA GLY A 111 -8.22 3.03 1.50
C GLY A 111 -9.73 2.75 1.36
N PRO A 112 -10.28 2.89 0.14
CA PRO A 112 -11.67 2.55 -0.15
C PRO A 112 -11.99 1.08 0.12
N THR A 113 -13.17 0.76 0.65
CA THR A 113 -13.51 -0.62 1.03
C THR A 113 -13.45 -1.66 -0.11
N PRO A 114 -13.82 -1.34 -1.37
CA PRO A 114 -13.62 -2.27 -2.48
C PRO A 114 -12.14 -2.59 -2.73
N VAL A 115 -11.24 -1.63 -2.48
CA VAL A 115 -9.79 -1.84 -2.54
C VAL A 115 -9.37 -2.81 -1.44
N SER A 116 -9.88 -2.64 -0.21
CA SER A 116 -9.61 -3.57 0.89
C SER A 116 -10.03 -4.99 0.52
N ALA A 117 -11.24 -5.19 -0.02
CA ALA A 117 -11.68 -6.52 -0.47
C ALA A 117 -10.71 -7.14 -1.49
N LEU A 118 -10.27 -6.38 -2.50
CA LEU A 118 -9.34 -6.87 -3.52
C LEU A 118 -7.94 -7.20 -2.98
N ILE A 119 -7.36 -6.29 -2.18
CA ILE A 119 -5.99 -6.39 -1.66
C ILE A 119 -5.88 -7.52 -0.62
N HIS A 120 -6.88 -7.65 0.26
CA HIS A 120 -6.83 -8.54 1.42
C HIS A 120 -7.42 -9.92 1.16
N ALA A 121 -8.22 -10.10 0.12
CA ALA A 121 -8.79 -11.40 -0.21
C ALA A 121 -8.06 -12.12 -1.35
N ALA A 122 -7.80 -11.42 -2.46
CA ALA A 122 -7.42 -12.08 -3.71
C ALA A 122 -5.98 -11.82 -4.17
N THR A 123 -5.45 -10.61 -3.98
CA THR A 123 -4.27 -10.16 -4.73
C THR A 123 -3.01 -10.08 -3.88
N MET A 124 -2.84 -8.99 -3.13
CA MET A 124 -1.55 -8.61 -2.56
C MET A 124 -1.09 -9.57 -1.47
N VAL A 125 -1.97 -9.89 -0.53
CA VAL A 125 -1.59 -10.71 0.61
C VAL A 125 -1.49 -12.20 0.26
N SER A 126 -2.28 -12.65 -0.70
CA SER A 126 -2.27 -14.01 -1.24
C SER A 126 -0.99 -14.29 -2.04
N ALA A 127 -0.39 -13.26 -2.66
CA ALA A 127 0.84 -13.39 -3.43
C ALA A 127 2.03 -13.92 -2.60
N GLY A 128 2.13 -13.56 -1.31
CA GLY A 128 3.20 -14.09 -0.46
C GLY A 128 2.99 -15.57 -0.11
N VAL A 129 1.77 -15.99 0.20
CA VAL A 129 1.44 -17.42 0.41
C VAL A 129 1.67 -18.21 -0.88
N TYR A 130 1.23 -17.68 -2.02
CA TYR A 130 1.47 -18.26 -3.33
C TYR A 130 2.97 -18.42 -3.62
N LEU A 131 3.79 -17.41 -3.32
CA LEU A 131 5.24 -17.51 -3.47
C LEU A 131 5.82 -18.67 -2.67
N VAL A 132 5.45 -18.81 -1.39
CA VAL A 132 5.90 -19.93 -0.55
C VAL A 132 5.44 -21.27 -1.11
N ALA A 133 4.19 -21.36 -1.56
CA ALA A 133 3.69 -22.56 -2.23
C ALA A 133 4.46 -22.88 -3.52
N ARG A 134 4.87 -21.86 -4.30
CA ARG A 134 5.63 -22.06 -5.54
C ARG A 134 7.07 -22.49 -5.31
N ILE A 135 7.71 -22.02 -4.24
CA ILE A 135 9.05 -22.47 -3.83
C ILE A 135 9.00 -23.70 -2.92
N PHE A 136 7.84 -24.29 -2.69
CA PHE A 136 7.70 -25.45 -1.83
C PHE A 136 8.59 -26.64 -2.23
N PRO A 137 8.78 -26.98 -3.53
CA PRO A 137 9.73 -28.02 -3.93
C PRO A 137 11.17 -27.75 -3.44
N LEU A 138 11.60 -26.48 -3.46
CA LEU A 138 12.92 -26.07 -2.97
C LEU A 138 13.05 -26.22 -1.44
N LEU A 139 11.96 -26.07 -0.70
CA LEU A 139 11.95 -26.24 0.76
C LEU A 139 11.84 -27.73 1.13
N HIS A 140 10.99 -28.47 0.44
CA HIS A 140 10.69 -29.87 0.74
C HIS A 140 11.88 -30.80 0.45
N ILE A 141 12.64 -30.55 -0.63
CA ILE A 141 13.80 -31.36 -0.99
C ILE A 141 14.86 -31.42 0.12
N VAL A 142 14.99 -30.36 0.93
CA VAL A 142 15.92 -30.34 2.07
C VAL A 142 15.44 -31.29 3.17
N VAL A 143 14.13 -31.37 3.40
CA VAL A 143 13.55 -32.33 4.36
C VAL A 143 13.75 -33.76 3.87
N GLU A 144 13.62 -34.02 2.56
CA GLU A 144 13.86 -35.35 2.00
C GLU A 144 15.32 -35.80 2.15
N VAL A 145 16.28 -34.89 1.97
CA VAL A 145 17.72 -35.19 2.02
C VAL A 145 18.27 -35.23 3.45
N GLU A 146 17.92 -34.25 4.29
CA GLU A 146 18.52 -34.07 5.62
C GLU A 146 17.56 -34.47 6.76
N HIS A 147 16.34 -34.91 6.47
CA HIS A 147 15.25 -35.19 7.43
C HIS A 147 14.82 -33.99 8.29
N HIS A 148 15.45 -32.84 8.12
CA HIS A 148 15.15 -31.61 8.83
C HIS A 148 15.46 -30.41 7.92
N ASN A 149 14.56 -29.43 7.88
CA ASN A 149 14.81 -28.16 7.21
C ASN A 149 14.56 -26.99 8.17
N PRO A 150 15.62 -26.29 8.63
CA PRO A 150 15.46 -25.17 9.55
C PRO A 150 14.68 -23.99 8.93
N ALA A 151 14.71 -23.83 7.60
CA ALA A 151 13.92 -22.80 6.91
C ALA A 151 12.41 -23.06 6.99
N MET A 152 11.98 -24.32 6.87
CA MET A 152 10.57 -24.69 7.04
C MET A 152 10.10 -24.50 8.47
N GLY A 153 10.92 -24.87 9.47
CA GLY A 153 10.65 -24.57 10.88
C GLY A 153 10.51 -23.07 11.16
N LEU A 154 11.37 -22.24 10.56
CA LEU A 154 11.28 -20.77 10.64
C LEU A 154 9.98 -20.24 10.04
N ILE A 155 9.60 -20.73 8.85
CA ILE A 155 8.35 -20.37 8.17
C ILE A 155 7.14 -20.76 9.03
N ALA A 156 7.14 -21.99 9.57
CA ALA A 156 6.07 -22.51 10.41
C ALA A 156 5.89 -21.66 11.68
N PHE A 157 6.98 -21.37 12.37
CA PHE A 157 6.97 -20.59 13.59
C PHE A 157 6.50 -19.15 13.34
N ILE A 158 7.04 -18.48 12.31
CA ILE A 158 6.61 -17.11 11.96
C ILE A 158 5.12 -17.08 11.61
N GLY A 159 4.64 -18.05 10.82
CA GLY A 159 3.23 -18.16 10.48
C GLY A 159 2.33 -18.34 11.72
N ALA A 160 2.68 -19.30 12.58
CA ALA A 160 1.90 -19.62 13.77
C ALA A 160 1.90 -18.49 14.81
N PHE A 161 3.06 -17.86 15.03
CA PHE A 161 3.18 -16.69 15.88
C PHE A 161 2.33 -15.53 15.34
N THR A 162 2.43 -15.24 14.03
CA THR A 162 1.64 -14.19 13.38
C THR A 162 0.14 -14.48 13.51
N ALA A 163 -0.28 -15.75 13.34
CA ALA A 163 -1.66 -16.18 13.49
C ALA A 163 -2.25 -15.83 14.86
N LEU A 164 -1.52 -16.16 15.94
CA LEU A 164 -1.96 -15.87 17.30
C LEU A 164 -1.86 -14.38 17.62
N PHE A 165 -0.71 -13.76 17.33
CA PHE A 165 -0.43 -12.37 17.62
C PHE A 165 -1.49 -11.43 17.02
N ALA A 166 -1.82 -11.63 15.76
CA ALA A 166 -2.85 -10.83 15.09
C ALA A 166 -4.27 -11.11 15.62
N SER A 167 -4.56 -12.36 16.02
CA SER A 167 -5.86 -12.69 16.64
C SER A 167 -6.04 -12.00 17.98
N ILE A 168 -4.99 -11.91 18.79
CA ILE A 168 -5.01 -11.19 20.06
C ILE A 168 -5.30 -9.70 19.83
N ILE A 169 -4.64 -9.07 18.86
CA ILE A 169 -4.90 -7.65 18.54
C ILE A 169 -6.33 -7.44 18.05
N ALA A 170 -6.82 -8.31 17.14
CA ALA A 170 -8.16 -8.20 16.55
C ALA A 170 -9.28 -8.13 17.60
N VAL A 171 -9.13 -8.82 18.73
CA VAL A 171 -10.10 -8.82 19.83
C VAL A 171 -10.35 -7.42 20.40
N ALA A 172 -9.32 -6.57 20.45
CA ALA A 172 -9.38 -5.24 21.05
C ALA A 172 -9.59 -4.10 20.03
N GLN A 173 -9.81 -4.42 18.75
CA GLN A 173 -10.05 -3.40 17.71
C GLN A 173 -11.53 -3.04 17.62
N ASN A 174 -11.84 -1.74 17.57
CA ASN A 174 -13.22 -1.25 17.48
C ASN A 174 -13.67 -0.94 16.05
N ASP A 175 -12.73 -0.60 15.16
CA ASP A 175 -13.02 -0.35 13.75
C ASP A 175 -13.33 -1.67 13.02
N ILE A 176 -14.48 -1.70 12.33
CA ILE A 176 -14.99 -2.90 11.65
C ILE A 176 -14.03 -3.44 10.58
N LYS A 177 -13.29 -2.58 9.86
CA LYS A 177 -12.30 -2.98 8.84
C LYS A 177 -10.99 -3.40 9.48
N ARG A 178 -10.54 -2.74 10.55
CA ARG A 178 -9.30 -3.10 11.26
C ARG A 178 -9.38 -4.49 11.89
N VAL A 179 -10.54 -4.88 12.44
CA VAL A 179 -10.76 -6.28 12.87
C VAL A 179 -10.59 -7.25 11.69
N LEU A 180 -11.14 -6.90 10.52
CA LEU A 180 -10.99 -7.71 9.30
C LEU A 180 -9.55 -7.74 8.76
N ALA A 181 -8.80 -6.65 8.93
CA ALA A 181 -7.39 -6.58 8.58
C ALA A 181 -6.55 -7.53 9.45
N TYR A 182 -6.68 -7.45 10.77
CA TYR A 182 -5.96 -8.33 11.68
C TYR A 182 -6.37 -9.80 11.56
N SER A 183 -7.65 -10.06 11.35
CA SER A 183 -8.07 -11.42 11.03
C SER A 183 -7.47 -11.91 9.71
N THR A 184 -7.21 -11.05 8.73
CA THR A 184 -6.50 -11.43 7.50
C THR A 184 -5.04 -11.76 7.77
N ILE A 185 -4.33 -10.92 8.54
CA ILE A 185 -2.96 -11.23 9.01
C ILE A 185 -2.94 -12.61 9.67
N SER A 186 -3.92 -12.88 10.53
CA SER A 186 -4.02 -14.17 11.22
C SER A 186 -4.21 -15.34 10.25
N GLN A 187 -5.16 -15.25 9.32
CA GLN A 187 -5.44 -16.32 8.35
C GLN A 187 -4.28 -16.59 7.39
N LEU A 188 -3.54 -15.57 6.99
CA LEU A 188 -2.32 -15.76 6.21
C LEU A 188 -1.24 -16.43 7.06
N GLY A 189 -1.15 -16.09 8.34
CA GLY A 189 -0.32 -16.81 9.30
C GLY A 189 -0.62 -18.31 9.36
N TYR A 190 -1.91 -18.71 9.31
CA TYR A 190 -2.30 -20.12 9.18
C TYR A 190 -1.75 -20.77 7.90
N MET A 191 -1.89 -20.10 6.76
CA MET A 191 -1.45 -20.66 5.48
C MET A 191 0.07 -20.78 5.41
N ILE A 192 0.79 -19.76 5.91
CA ILE A 192 2.25 -19.79 6.03
C ILE A 192 2.69 -20.88 6.99
N ALA A 193 2.00 -21.04 8.13
CA ALA A 193 2.29 -22.11 9.08
C ALA A 193 2.08 -23.49 8.46
N ALA A 194 0.96 -23.68 7.73
CA ALA A 194 0.63 -24.90 7.02
C ALA A 194 1.74 -25.28 6.02
N LEU A 195 2.18 -24.34 5.18
CA LEU A 195 3.29 -24.58 4.26
C LEU A 195 4.60 -24.86 5.00
N GLY A 196 4.84 -24.23 6.15
CA GLY A 196 6.02 -24.48 6.97
C GLY A 196 6.05 -25.87 7.63
N ILE A 197 4.89 -26.45 7.98
CA ILE A 197 4.80 -27.82 8.53
C ILE A 197 4.67 -28.90 7.44
N GLY A 198 4.74 -28.53 6.16
CA GLY A 198 4.60 -29.47 5.04
C GLY A 198 3.16 -29.71 4.56
N ALA A 199 2.16 -29.07 5.16
CA ALA A 199 0.74 -29.19 4.82
C ALA A 199 0.38 -28.39 3.55
N PHE A 200 0.98 -28.75 2.41
CA PHE A 200 0.84 -28.04 1.14
C PHE A 200 -0.61 -27.95 0.66
N VAL A 201 -1.30 -29.09 0.59
CA VAL A 201 -2.69 -29.18 0.10
C VAL A 201 -3.62 -28.36 0.98
N ALA A 202 -3.53 -28.54 2.31
CA ALA A 202 -4.31 -27.77 3.29
C ALA A 202 -4.08 -26.26 3.18
N GLY A 203 -2.83 -25.82 3.04
CA GLY A 203 -2.47 -24.42 2.87
C GLY A 203 -3.05 -23.81 1.58
N ALA A 204 -2.95 -24.53 0.46
CA ALA A 204 -3.52 -24.11 -0.83
C ALA A 204 -5.05 -24.08 -0.80
N PHE A 205 -5.68 -25.07 -0.15
CA PHE A 205 -7.12 -25.13 0.01
C PHE A 205 -7.63 -23.95 0.84
N HIS A 206 -6.97 -23.67 1.96
CA HIS A 206 -7.33 -22.55 2.82
C HIS A 206 -7.18 -21.21 2.10
N LEU A 207 -6.15 -21.03 1.26
CA LEU A 207 -5.96 -19.82 0.46
C LEU A 207 -7.17 -19.49 -0.43
N ILE A 208 -7.75 -20.51 -1.09
CA ILE A 208 -8.90 -20.34 -1.98
C ILE A 208 -10.17 -20.05 -1.19
N THR A 209 -10.45 -20.84 -0.16
CA THR A 209 -11.65 -20.63 0.68
C THR A 209 -11.63 -19.23 1.32
N HIS A 210 -10.45 -18.79 1.77
CA HIS A 210 -10.21 -17.47 2.33
C HIS A 210 -10.52 -16.33 1.37
N ALA A 211 -10.16 -16.45 0.09
CA ALA A 211 -10.47 -15.42 -0.89
C ALA A 211 -11.98 -15.13 -0.95
N PHE A 212 -12.83 -16.17 -0.89
CA PHE A 212 -14.28 -16.00 -0.91
C PHE A 212 -14.81 -15.38 0.39
N PHE A 213 -14.52 -15.96 1.55
CA PHE A 213 -15.11 -15.46 2.81
C PHE A 213 -14.53 -14.12 3.26
N LYS A 214 -13.28 -13.77 2.89
CA LYS A 214 -12.76 -12.42 3.15
C LYS A 214 -13.31 -11.37 2.22
N ALA A 215 -13.42 -11.66 0.93
CA ALA A 215 -14.04 -10.72 0.00
C ALA A 215 -15.47 -10.40 0.47
N LEU A 216 -16.21 -11.44 0.89
CA LEU A 216 -17.53 -11.31 1.49
C LEU A 216 -17.54 -10.41 2.72
N LEU A 217 -16.65 -10.65 3.69
CA LEU A 217 -16.61 -9.88 4.93
C LEU A 217 -16.18 -8.43 4.70
N PHE A 218 -15.19 -8.16 3.84
CA PHE A 218 -14.76 -6.80 3.54
C PHE A 218 -15.84 -6.02 2.79
N LEU A 219 -16.44 -6.59 1.74
CA LEU A 219 -17.54 -5.95 1.02
C LEU A 219 -18.78 -5.81 1.93
N GLY A 220 -19.06 -6.79 2.79
CA GLY A 220 -20.13 -6.74 3.78
C GLY A 220 -19.91 -5.63 4.79
N SER A 221 -18.68 -5.44 5.29
CA SER A 221 -18.34 -4.29 6.13
C SER A 221 -18.50 -2.96 5.37
N GLY A 222 -18.17 -2.93 4.08
CA GLY A 222 -18.43 -1.77 3.22
C GLY A 222 -19.92 -1.44 3.10
N SER A 223 -20.77 -2.45 2.97
CA SER A 223 -22.22 -2.29 3.00
C SER A 223 -22.67 -1.67 4.33
N VAL A 224 -22.20 -2.20 5.48
CA VAL A 224 -22.49 -1.65 6.81
C VAL A 224 -22.04 -0.20 6.94
N ILE A 225 -20.81 0.12 6.54
CA ILE A 225 -20.26 1.49 6.64
C ILE A 225 -21.09 2.47 5.83
N ILE A 226 -21.47 2.11 4.60
CA ILE A 226 -22.30 2.96 3.74
C ILE A 226 -23.72 3.10 4.32
N GLY A 227 -24.32 1.99 4.77
CA GLY A 227 -25.63 1.98 5.39
C GLY A 227 -25.71 2.82 6.66
N CYS A 228 -24.62 2.86 7.44
CA CYS A 228 -24.46 3.68 8.65
C CYS A 228 -23.80 5.04 8.38
N HIS A 229 -23.98 5.64 7.19
CA HIS A 229 -23.51 7.01 6.89
C HIS A 229 -22.00 7.26 7.14
N HIS A 230 -21.16 6.30 6.77
CA HIS A 230 -19.71 6.28 6.94
C HIS A 230 -19.18 6.04 8.37
N GLU A 231 -20.03 5.61 9.30
CA GLU A 231 -19.60 5.11 10.61
C GLU A 231 -18.80 3.81 10.47
N GLN A 232 -17.66 3.71 11.16
CA GLN A 232 -16.73 2.58 11.13
C GLN A 232 -16.52 1.94 12.50
N ASP A 233 -16.78 2.67 13.58
CA ASP A 233 -16.64 2.18 14.94
C ASP A 233 -17.83 1.29 15.33
N MET A 234 -17.56 0.01 15.61
CA MET A 234 -18.59 -0.95 16.04
C MET A 234 -19.23 -0.59 17.39
N MET A 235 -18.55 0.20 18.21
CA MET A 235 -19.08 0.70 19.48
C MET A 235 -20.23 1.68 19.26
N GLU A 236 -20.28 2.38 18.13
CA GLU A 236 -21.35 3.30 17.73
C GLU A 236 -22.43 2.64 16.84
N MET A 237 -22.30 1.34 16.54
CA MET A 237 -23.25 0.55 15.74
C MET A 237 -24.29 -0.18 16.62
N GLY A 238 -24.94 -1.23 16.10
CA GLY A 238 -25.90 -2.06 16.82
C GLY A 238 -27.30 -2.07 16.19
N GLY A 239 -28.04 -3.15 16.42
CA GLY A 239 -29.43 -3.30 15.96
C GLY A 239 -29.62 -3.39 14.43
N LEU A 240 -28.53 -3.54 13.66
CA LEU A 240 -28.58 -3.52 12.20
C LEU A 240 -29.23 -4.77 11.58
N LYS A 241 -29.39 -5.88 12.31
CA LYS A 241 -29.97 -7.13 11.78
C LYS A 241 -31.34 -6.93 11.11
N ASN A 242 -32.16 -6.03 11.67
CA ASN A 242 -33.52 -5.75 11.20
C ASN A 242 -33.54 -4.70 10.08
N LYS A 243 -32.54 -3.83 10.04
CA LYS A 243 -32.43 -2.71 9.08
C LYS A 243 -31.73 -3.13 7.78
N MET A 244 -30.78 -4.06 7.89
CA MET A 244 -29.93 -4.54 6.80
C MET A 244 -29.89 -6.08 6.78
N PRO A 245 -31.03 -6.77 6.59
CA PRO A 245 -31.11 -8.22 6.73
C PRO A 245 -30.26 -8.99 5.70
N ARG A 246 -30.09 -8.47 4.49
CA ARG A 246 -29.27 -9.13 3.45
C ARG A 246 -27.79 -9.02 3.81
N THR A 247 -27.36 -7.82 4.21
CA THR A 247 -25.99 -7.61 4.70
C THR A 247 -25.73 -8.44 5.97
N PHE A 248 -26.69 -8.53 6.89
CA PHE A 248 -26.56 -9.36 8.10
C PHE A 248 -26.29 -10.83 7.78
N TRP A 249 -27.16 -11.48 7.00
CA TRP A 249 -27.02 -12.92 6.72
C TRP A 249 -25.77 -13.25 5.90
N THR A 250 -25.41 -12.39 4.95
CA THR A 250 -24.17 -12.54 4.17
C THR A 250 -22.93 -12.35 5.05
N PHE A 251 -22.96 -11.40 5.99
CA PHE A 251 -21.88 -11.19 6.96
C PHE A 251 -21.76 -12.36 7.95
N VAL A 252 -22.88 -12.92 8.42
CA VAL A 252 -22.91 -14.12 9.27
C VAL A 252 -22.33 -15.33 8.54
N ALA A 253 -22.71 -15.55 7.28
CA ALA A 253 -22.14 -16.63 6.47
C ALA A 253 -20.62 -16.50 6.34
N GLY A 254 -20.11 -15.30 6.04
CA GLY A 254 -18.67 -15.03 5.98
C GLY A 254 -17.98 -15.20 7.32
N GLY A 255 -18.60 -14.75 8.41
CA GLY A 255 -18.05 -14.86 9.75
C GLY A 255 -17.98 -16.30 10.24
N PHE A 256 -19.00 -17.10 9.94
CA PHE A 256 -19.01 -18.52 10.28
C PHE A 256 -17.97 -19.28 9.47
N ALA A 257 -17.81 -18.95 8.18
CA ALA A 257 -16.73 -19.49 7.36
C ALA A 257 -15.35 -19.09 7.90
N LEU A 258 -15.13 -17.83 8.25
CA LEU A 258 -13.89 -17.39 8.88
C LEU A 258 -13.62 -18.12 10.21
N SER A 259 -14.65 -18.40 11.00
CA SER A 259 -14.52 -19.05 12.31
C SER A 259 -14.32 -20.56 12.22
N GLY A 260 -14.53 -21.16 11.05
CA GLY A 260 -14.51 -22.62 10.87
C GLY A 260 -15.73 -23.31 11.48
N PHE A 261 -16.92 -22.71 11.34
CA PHE A 261 -18.14 -23.30 11.90
C PHE A 261 -18.41 -24.69 11.29
N PRO A 262 -18.71 -25.73 12.12
CA PRO A 262 -18.64 -27.13 11.70
C PRO A 262 -19.49 -27.50 10.48
N ILE A 263 -18.93 -28.37 9.64
CA ILE A 263 -19.57 -29.11 8.52
C ILE A 263 -19.99 -28.24 7.33
N ILE A 264 -20.72 -27.15 7.57
CA ILE A 264 -21.39 -26.38 6.52
C ILE A 264 -20.50 -25.30 5.89
N THR A 265 -19.35 -24.96 6.49
CA THR A 265 -18.53 -23.84 6.03
C THR A 265 -17.22 -24.27 5.40
N ALA A 266 -16.76 -23.50 4.42
CA ALA A 266 -15.49 -23.78 3.75
C ALA A 266 -14.26 -23.63 4.66
N GLY A 267 -14.33 -22.73 5.64
CA GLY A 267 -13.25 -22.57 6.60
C GLY A 267 -13.12 -23.72 7.59
N PHE A 268 -14.18 -24.51 7.82
CA PHE A 268 -14.10 -25.71 8.66
C PHE A 268 -13.18 -26.75 8.04
N TRP A 269 -13.49 -27.18 6.81
CA TRP A 269 -12.74 -28.21 6.09
C TRP A 269 -11.27 -27.82 5.92
N SER A 270 -11.01 -26.55 5.55
CA SER A 270 -9.63 -26.09 5.33
C SER A 270 -8.81 -25.86 6.60
N LYS A 271 -9.40 -25.32 7.69
CA LYS A 271 -8.65 -25.14 8.95
C LYS A 271 -8.42 -26.43 9.70
N ASP A 272 -9.41 -27.33 9.66
CA ASP A 272 -9.30 -28.61 10.34
C ASP A 272 -8.15 -29.43 9.78
N GLU A 273 -7.98 -29.44 8.45
CA GLU A 273 -6.88 -30.12 7.78
C GLU A 273 -5.50 -29.58 8.21
N ILE A 274 -5.33 -28.25 8.31
CA ILE A 274 -4.09 -27.63 8.81
C ILE A 274 -3.81 -28.06 10.25
N LEU A 275 -4.82 -28.01 11.13
CA LEU A 275 -4.68 -28.42 12.52
C LEU A 275 -4.41 -29.92 12.65
N ALA A 276 -5.01 -30.74 11.78
CA ALA A 276 -4.84 -32.18 11.76
C ALA A 276 -3.41 -32.55 11.34
N HIS A 277 -2.86 -31.86 10.34
CA HIS A 277 -1.48 -32.05 9.93
C HIS A 277 -0.51 -31.63 11.04
N ALA A 278 -0.73 -30.46 11.67
CA ALA A 278 0.10 -30.02 12.79
C ALA A 278 0.01 -30.98 13.99
N TRP A 279 -1.18 -31.56 14.22
CA TRP A 279 -1.40 -32.58 15.25
C TRP A 279 -0.61 -33.86 14.95
N HIS A 280 -0.67 -34.32 13.70
CA HIS A 280 0.06 -35.50 13.25
C HIS A 280 1.57 -35.33 13.44
N GLU A 281 2.13 -34.21 13.00
CA GLU A 281 3.58 -33.94 13.13
C GLU A 281 4.03 -33.90 14.59
N PHE A 282 3.27 -33.25 15.49
CA PHE A 282 3.70 -33.22 16.90
C PHE A 282 3.61 -34.60 17.55
N LEU A 283 2.66 -35.45 17.17
CA LEU A 283 2.57 -36.80 17.74
C LEU A 283 3.77 -37.66 17.34
N HIS A 284 4.33 -37.45 16.15
CA HIS A 284 5.54 -38.14 15.70
C HIS A 284 6.82 -37.61 16.37
N GLU A 285 6.96 -36.29 16.55
CA GLU A 285 8.16 -35.70 17.16
C GLU A 285 8.14 -35.62 18.71
N GLY A 286 6.95 -35.69 19.34
CA GLY A 286 6.76 -35.64 20.79
C GLY A 286 6.20 -34.31 21.34
N VAL A 287 5.87 -34.26 22.65
CA VAL A 287 5.09 -33.18 23.28
C VAL A 287 5.85 -31.85 23.47
N VAL A 288 7.19 -31.85 23.44
CA VAL A 288 8.03 -30.64 23.55
C VAL A 288 8.84 -30.46 22.26
N SER A 289 8.15 -30.55 21.13
CA SER A 289 8.70 -30.40 19.78
C SER A 289 8.26 -29.07 19.15
N TRP A 290 8.96 -28.62 18.11
CA TRP A 290 8.58 -27.40 17.40
C TRP A 290 7.18 -27.49 16.75
N PRO A 291 6.69 -28.65 16.22
CA PRO A 291 5.33 -28.77 15.71
C PRO A 291 4.26 -28.67 16.79
N PHE A 292 4.55 -29.10 18.04
CA PHE A 292 3.62 -28.91 19.16
C PHE A 292 3.34 -27.42 19.39
N PHE A 293 4.38 -26.58 19.39
CA PHE A 293 4.21 -25.13 19.54
C PHE A 293 3.40 -24.55 18.38
N VAL A 294 3.68 -24.96 17.14
CA VAL A 294 2.89 -24.52 15.97
C VAL A 294 1.42 -24.90 16.16
N TRP A 295 1.13 -26.17 16.47
CA TRP A 295 -0.22 -26.65 16.71
C TRP A 295 -0.93 -25.87 17.84
N LEU A 296 -0.26 -25.64 18.98
CA LEU A 296 -0.81 -24.90 20.11
C LEU A 296 -1.16 -23.47 19.74
N LEU A 297 -0.25 -22.74 19.08
CA LEU A 297 -0.46 -21.37 18.65
C LEU A 297 -1.63 -21.26 17.66
N LEU A 298 -1.70 -22.16 16.67
CA LEU A 298 -2.80 -22.22 15.72
C LEU A 298 -4.12 -22.60 16.39
N THR A 299 -4.12 -23.48 17.39
CA THR A 299 -5.34 -23.85 18.12
C THR A 299 -5.88 -22.67 18.93
N LEU A 300 -5.02 -21.92 19.63
CA LEU A 300 -5.39 -20.70 20.35
C LEU A 300 -5.87 -19.60 19.40
N ALA A 301 -5.21 -19.42 18.26
CA ALA A 301 -5.64 -18.48 17.23
C ALA A 301 -7.03 -18.83 16.66
N ALA A 302 -7.40 -20.12 16.61
CA ALA A 302 -8.67 -20.57 16.04
C ALA A 302 -9.82 -20.17 16.96
N PHE A 303 -9.64 -20.42 18.26
CA PHE A 303 -10.56 -19.98 19.30
C PHE A 303 -10.74 -18.46 19.33
N LEU A 304 -9.64 -17.70 19.30
CA LEU A 304 -9.71 -16.24 19.27
C LEU A 304 -10.38 -15.73 17.99
N THR A 305 -10.15 -16.41 16.85
CA THR A 305 -10.82 -16.09 15.58
C THR A 305 -12.32 -16.21 15.67
N ALA A 306 -12.81 -17.32 16.23
CA ALA A 306 -14.22 -17.48 16.50
C ALA A 306 -14.74 -16.43 17.49
N PHE A 307 -13.98 -16.11 18.54
CA PHE A 307 -14.37 -15.12 19.54
C PHE A 307 -14.49 -13.69 18.98
N TYR A 308 -13.47 -13.17 18.30
CA TYR A 308 -13.56 -11.81 17.74
C TYR A 308 -14.59 -11.73 16.61
N THR A 309 -14.85 -12.83 15.90
CA THR A 309 -15.91 -12.86 14.88
C THR A 309 -17.29 -12.81 15.52
N GLY A 310 -17.52 -13.57 16.60
CA GLY A 310 -18.74 -13.49 17.41
C GLY A 310 -18.94 -12.10 18.02
N ARG A 311 -17.86 -11.47 18.51
CA ARG A 311 -17.85 -10.07 18.98
C ARG A 311 -18.26 -9.12 17.86
N GLN A 312 -17.61 -9.19 16.69
CA GLN A 312 -17.88 -8.30 15.56
C GLN A 312 -19.34 -8.41 15.08
N ILE A 313 -19.86 -9.63 14.89
CA ILE A 313 -21.28 -9.83 14.53
C ILE A 313 -22.21 -9.25 15.59
N SER A 314 -21.91 -9.48 16.87
CA SER A 314 -22.76 -9.03 17.99
C SER A 314 -22.79 -7.53 18.14
N LEU A 315 -21.63 -6.87 18.13
CA LEU A 315 -21.53 -5.41 18.24
C LEU A 315 -22.18 -4.72 17.05
N THR A 316 -21.93 -5.18 15.83
CA THR A 316 -22.44 -4.52 14.63
C THR A 316 -23.95 -4.71 14.45
N PHE A 317 -24.47 -5.93 14.59
CA PHE A 317 -25.84 -6.25 14.14
C PHE A 317 -26.86 -6.52 15.24
N LEU A 318 -26.44 -6.94 16.42
CA LEU A 318 -27.35 -7.29 17.52
C LEU A 318 -27.59 -6.09 18.45
N GLY A 319 -28.54 -6.23 19.38
CA GLY A 319 -28.88 -5.17 20.32
C GLY A 319 -29.76 -4.06 19.74
N GLN A 320 -29.59 -2.86 20.29
CA GLN A 320 -30.26 -1.64 19.84
C GLN A 320 -29.25 -0.71 19.15
N PRO A 321 -29.68 0.17 18.23
CA PRO A 321 -28.82 1.19 17.66
C PRO A 321 -28.22 2.09 18.74
N ARG A 322 -26.90 2.32 18.69
CA ARG A 322 -26.19 3.17 19.66
C ARG A 322 -25.86 4.57 19.16
N SER A 323 -26.06 4.89 17.88
CA SER A 323 -25.84 6.21 17.31
C SER A 323 -26.99 6.63 16.40
N HIS A 324 -27.09 7.92 16.12
CA HIS A 324 -28.05 8.46 15.14
C HIS A 324 -27.84 7.83 13.75
N HIS A 325 -26.59 7.55 13.37
CA HIS A 325 -26.24 6.89 12.12
C HIS A 325 -26.73 5.44 12.07
N ALA A 326 -26.57 4.67 13.15
CA ALA A 326 -27.08 3.30 13.23
C ALA A 326 -28.63 3.26 13.27
N GLU A 327 -29.26 4.26 13.89
CA GLU A 327 -30.72 4.38 13.94
C GLU A 327 -31.33 4.63 12.56
N HIS A 328 -30.66 5.41 11.70
CA HIS A 328 -31.11 5.71 10.34
C HIS A 328 -30.49 4.79 9.27
N ALA A 329 -29.85 3.71 9.72
CA ALA A 329 -29.20 2.78 8.80
C ALA A 329 -30.20 2.10 7.87
N HIS A 330 -29.78 1.89 6.62
CA HIS A 330 -30.58 1.26 5.58
C HIS A 330 -29.73 0.30 4.74
N GLU A 331 -30.40 -0.69 4.14
CA GLU A 331 -29.76 -1.66 3.24
C GLU A 331 -29.17 -0.96 2.01
N THR A 332 -28.03 -1.43 1.53
CA THR A 332 -27.39 -0.89 0.34
C THR A 332 -28.05 -1.38 -0.96
N PRO A 333 -27.85 -0.68 -2.09
CA PRO A 333 -28.42 -1.07 -3.38
C PRO A 333 -28.06 -2.49 -3.83
N ASN A 334 -28.84 -3.04 -4.75
CA ASN A 334 -28.61 -4.39 -5.30
C ASN A 334 -27.24 -4.55 -5.98
N SER A 335 -26.65 -3.46 -6.49
CA SER A 335 -25.29 -3.47 -7.04
C SER A 335 -24.22 -3.84 -6.01
N MET A 336 -24.49 -3.65 -4.72
CA MET A 336 -23.63 -4.06 -3.61
C MET A 336 -24.07 -5.40 -3.02
N THR A 337 -25.37 -5.60 -2.79
CA THR A 337 -25.86 -6.80 -2.09
C THR A 337 -25.84 -8.08 -2.94
N VAL A 338 -25.99 -8.00 -4.26
CA VAL A 338 -25.91 -9.19 -5.14
C VAL A 338 -24.52 -9.85 -5.11
N PRO A 339 -23.40 -9.10 -5.26
CA PRO A 339 -22.07 -9.66 -5.05
C PRO A 339 -21.88 -10.32 -3.68
N LEU A 340 -22.45 -9.76 -2.61
CA LEU A 340 -22.39 -10.38 -1.27
C LEU A 340 -23.10 -11.73 -1.22
N MET A 341 -24.28 -11.85 -1.83
CA MET A 341 -25.02 -13.11 -1.85
C MET A 341 -24.27 -14.19 -2.65
N LEU A 342 -23.66 -13.82 -3.77
CA LEU A 342 -22.84 -14.75 -4.56
C LEU A 342 -21.59 -15.21 -3.78
N LEU A 343 -20.90 -14.29 -3.12
CA LEU A 343 -19.74 -14.64 -2.29
C LEU A 343 -20.15 -15.47 -1.05
N ALA A 344 -21.32 -15.22 -0.47
CA ALA A 344 -21.88 -16.02 0.62
C ALA A 344 -22.17 -17.46 0.19
N PHE A 345 -22.68 -17.65 -1.03
CA PHE A 345 -22.80 -18.98 -1.61
C PHE A 345 -21.44 -19.68 -1.65
N PHE A 346 -20.40 -19.07 -2.20
CA PHE A 346 -19.08 -19.70 -2.24
C PHE A 346 -18.46 -19.93 -0.86
N ALA A 347 -18.61 -18.99 0.08
CA ALA A 347 -18.09 -19.12 1.45
C ALA A 347 -18.65 -20.33 2.22
N ILE A 348 -19.88 -20.74 1.89
CA ILE A 348 -20.54 -21.93 2.45
C ILE A 348 -20.13 -23.17 1.64
N PHE A 349 -20.34 -23.15 0.32
CA PHE A 349 -20.35 -24.38 -0.48
C PHE A 349 -18.99 -24.78 -1.06
N VAL A 350 -18.03 -23.88 -1.26
CA VAL A 350 -16.74 -24.23 -1.90
C VAL A 350 -15.93 -25.22 -1.05
N GLY A 351 -16.20 -25.26 0.26
CA GLY A 351 -15.62 -26.22 1.19
C GLY A 351 -15.90 -27.68 0.87
N PHE A 352 -17.05 -27.97 0.26
CA PHE A 352 -17.44 -29.34 -0.06
C PHE A 352 -16.49 -29.98 -1.10
N ALA A 353 -15.74 -29.18 -1.86
CA ALA A 353 -14.75 -29.70 -2.81
C ALA A 353 -13.52 -30.36 -2.15
N GLY A 354 -13.30 -30.12 -0.85
CA GLY A 354 -12.18 -30.66 -0.07
C GLY A 354 -12.60 -31.61 1.05
N VAL A 355 -13.82 -32.17 1.00
CA VAL A 355 -14.29 -33.11 2.02
C VAL A 355 -13.51 -34.43 1.91
N PRO A 356 -12.95 -34.97 3.01
CA PRO A 356 -12.30 -36.27 3.01
C PRO A 356 -13.27 -37.40 2.59
N GLU A 357 -12.79 -38.32 1.74
CA GLU A 357 -13.61 -39.44 1.22
C GLU A 357 -14.10 -40.38 2.33
N GLU A 358 -13.34 -40.46 3.43
CA GLU A 358 -13.66 -41.24 4.62
C GLU A 358 -14.76 -40.61 5.49
N PHE A 359 -15.15 -39.35 5.24
CA PHE A 359 -16.12 -38.66 6.06
C PHE A 359 -17.53 -39.28 5.91
N PRO A 360 -18.25 -39.58 7.01
CA PRO A 360 -19.53 -40.27 6.95
C PRO A 360 -20.56 -39.52 6.09
N VAL A 361 -21.26 -40.26 5.24
CA VAL A 361 -22.31 -39.77 4.32
C VAL A 361 -21.79 -38.83 3.22
N LEU A 362 -21.11 -37.73 3.58
CA LEU A 362 -20.64 -36.72 2.63
C LEU A 362 -19.51 -37.22 1.72
N GLY A 363 -18.55 -37.99 2.25
CA GLY A 363 -17.46 -38.55 1.44
C GLY A 363 -17.99 -39.42 0.30
N PRO A 364 -18.77 -40.49 0.60
CA PRO A 364 -19.39 -41.32 -0.44
C PRO A 364 -20.36 -40.57 -1.37
N LEU A 365 -21.06 -39.54 -0.87
CA LEU A 365 -22.00 -38.74 -1.67
C LEU A 365 -21.29 -37.85 -2.70
N LEU A 366 -20.15 -37.27 -2.32
CA LEU A 366 -19.35 -36.38 -3.18
C LEU A 366 -18.39 -37.18 -4.08
N GLY A 367 -18.16 -38.45 -3.75
CA GLY A 367 -17.37 -39.39 -4.54
C GLY A 367 -15.88 -39.18 -4.30
N HIS A 368 -15.28 -38.25 -5.03
CA HIS A 368 -13.84 -38.00 -4.99
C HIS A 368 -13.51 -36.64 -4.39
N ASN A 369 -12.46 -36.58 -3.57
CA ASN A 369 -11.92 -35.30 -3.11
C ASN A 369 -11.21 -34.59 -4.27
N TRP A 370 -12.00 -33.86 -5.06
CA TRP A 370 -11.56 -33.20 -6.29
C TRP A 370 -10.38 -32.25 -6.04
N PHE A 371 -10.37 -31.53 -4.91
CA PHE A 371 -9.30 -30.58 -4.62
C PHE A 371 -7.96 -31.29 -4.36
N HIS A 372 -7.98 -32.37 -3.59
CA HIS A 372 -6.78 -33.19 -3.36
C HIS A 372 -6.34 -33.88 -4.64
N GLY A 373 -7.28 -34.32 -5.47
CA GLY A 373 -6.99 -34.77 -6.83
C GLY A 373 -6.33 -33.66 -7.64
N PHE A 374 -6.78 -32.41 -7.59
CA PHE A 374 -6.20 -31.34 -8.41
C PHE A 374 -4.81 -30.88 -7.94
N VAL A 375 -4.57 -30.83 -6.62
CA VAL A 375 -3.38 -30.21 -6.02
C VAL A 375 -2.40 -31.22 -5.42
N GLY A 376 -2.88 -32.37 -4.95
CA GLY A 376 -2.12 -33.35 -4.15
C GLY A 376 -1.44 -34.46 -4.95
N HIS A 377 -1.26 -34.32 -6.27
CA HIS A 377 -0.55 -35.34 -7.08
C HIS A 377 0.90 -35.55 -6.61
N GLU A 378 1.53 -34.51 -6.06
CA GLU A 378 2.95 -34.53 -5.65
C GLU A 378 3.14 -34.58 -4.12
N TYR A 379 2.13 -34.20 -3.33
CA TYR A 379 2.21 -34.10 -1.87
C TYR A 379 1.02 -34.77 -1.18
N GLY A 380 1.31 -35.65 -0.23
CA GLY A 380 0.31 -36.48 0.45
C GLY A 380 -0.74 -35.66 1.22
N ALA A 381 -1.97 -36.17 1.23
CA ALA A 381 -3.07 -35.63 2.03
C ALA A 381 -2.95 -36.09 3.49
N THR A 382 -3.33 -35.24 4.44
CA THR A 382 -3.47 -35.67 5.84
C THR A 382 -4.75 -36.49 6.01
N PRO A 383 -4.69 -37.68 6.63
CA PRO A 383 -5.88 -38.48 6.90
C PRO A 383 -6.82 -37.78 7.90
N LEU A 384 -8.11 -38.14 7.84
CA LEU A 384 -9.13 -37.58 8.72
C LEU A 384 -8.82 -37.92 10.19
N ASN A 385 -8.77 -36.90 11.05
CA ASN A 385 -8.54 -37.09 12.48
C ASN A 385 -9.74 -36.62 13.31
N TRP A 386 -10.49 -37.60 13.86
CA TRP A 386 -11.68 -37.35 14.67
C TRP A 386 -11.43 -36.54 15.94
N THR A 387 -10.24 -36.66 16.56
CA THR A 387 -9.94 -35.90 17.79
C THR A 387 -9.77 -34.43 17.47
N VAL A 388 -9.03 -34.12 16.39
CA VAL A 388 -8.81 -32.76 15.92
C VAL A 388 -10.11 -32.15 15.42
N LEU A 389 -10.91 -32.90 14.67
CA LEU A 389 -12.22 -32.46 14.18
C LEU A 389 -13.18 -32.10 15.32
N GLY A 390 -13.23 -32.92 16.37
CA GLY A 390 -14.02 -32.64 17.56
C GLY A 390 -13.51 -31.40 18.31
N LEU A 391 -12.19 -31.27 18.47
CA LEU A 391 -11.57 -30.14 19.15
C LEU A 391 -11.74 -28.83 18.37
N SER A 392 -11.47 -28.81 17.07
CA SER A 392 -11.61 -27.64 16.20
C SER A 392 -13.06 -27.15 16.18
N SER A 393 -14.02 -28.09 16.11
CA SER A 393 -15.46 -27.80 16.21
C SER A 393 -15.83 -27.18 17.56
N LEU A 394 -15.33 -27.73 18.66
CA LEU A 394 -15.57 -27.22 20.01
C LEU A 394 -15.02 -25.80 20.17
N LEU A 395 -13.82 -25.54 19.65
CA LEU A 395 -13.18 -24.21 19.72
C LEU A 395 -13.92 -23.19 18.86
N ALA A 396 -14.34 -23.56 17.65
CA ALA A 396 -15.09 -22.69 16.76
C ALA A 396 -16.45 -22.31 17.36
N VAL A 397 -17.23 -23.31 17.80
CA VAL A 397 -18.55 -23.07 18.41
C VAL A 397 -18.40 -22.37 19.76
N GLY A 398 -17.44 -22.80 20.59
CA GLY A 398 -17.17 -22.21 21.89
C GLY A 398 -16.74 -20.76 21.83
N GLY A 399 -15.85 -20.40 20.88
CA GLY A 399 -15.42 -19.02 20.66
C GLY A 399 -16.56 -18.13 20.17
N LEU A 400 -17.32 -18.58 19.16
CA LEU A 400 -18.50 -17.85 18.66
C LEU A 400 -19.55 -17.66 19.76
N PHE A 401 -19.83 -18.72 20.52
CA PHE A 401 -20.78 -18.70 21.64
C PHE A 401 -20.31 -17.76 22.74
N LEU A 402 -19.02 -17.78 23.11
CA LEU A 402 -18.48 -16.88 24.12
C LEU A 402 -18.52 -15.41 23.65
N GLY A 403 -18.22 -15.15 22.38
CA GLY A 403 -18.39 -13.83 21.77
C GLY A 403 -19.84 -13.34 21.87
N TRP A 404 -20.80 -14.20 21.52
CA TRP A 404 -22.22 -13.88 21.68
C TRP A 404 -22.64 -13.73 23.16
N LEU A 405 -22.09 -14.53 24.08
CA LEU A 405 -22.42 -14.46 25.50
C LEU A 405 -21.97 -13.12 26.11
N VAL A 406 -20.77 -12.65 25.72
CA VAL A 406 -20.19 -11.39 26.21
C VAL A 406 -20.86 -10.17 25.57
N TYR A 407 -21.12 -10.19 24.26
CA TYR A 407 -21.55 -9.01 23.50
C TYR A 407 -23.00 -9.04 23.03
N GLY A 408 -23.59 -10.23 22.82
CA GLY A 408 -24.93 -10.42 22.27
C GLY A 408 -26.02 -10.63 23.32
N ARG A 409 -25.74 -11.38 24.40
CA ARG A 409 -26.72 -11.67 25.47
C ARG A 409 -27.12 -10.43 26.27
N LYS A 410 -26.14 -9.57 26.57
CA LYS A 410 -26.34 -8.26 27.19
C LYS A 410 -25.78 -7.21 26.24
N PRO A 411 -26.57 -6.76 25.26
CA PRO A 411 -26.09 -5.82 24.26
C PRO A 411 -25.55 -4.55 24.91
N LEU A 412 -24.46 -4.03 24.36
CA LEU A 412 -23.86 -2.79 24.79
C LEU A 412 -24.84 -1.63 24.62
N ALA A 413 -24.94 -0.76 25.63
CA ALA A 413 -25.65 0.52 25.55
C ALA A 413 -24.70 1.64 25.09
N HIS A 414 -25.27 2.76 24.61
CA HIS A 414 -24.48 3.91 24.17
C HIS A 414 -23.60 4.46 25.30
N GLY A 415 -22.33 4.75 24.99
CA GLY A 415 -21.35 5.28 25.94
C GLY A 415 -20.81 4.28 26.97
N GLU A 416 -21.21 3.00 26.91
CA GLU A 416 -20.63 1.98 27.78
C GLU A 416 -19.25 1.53 27.31
N MET A 417 -18.34 1.36 28.26
CA MET A 417 -17.03 0.75 28.01
C MET A 417 -17.15 -0.70 27.54
N ASP A 418 -16.23 -1.12 26.66
CA ASP A 418 -16.16 -2.48 26.12
C ASP A 418 -16.22 -3.53 27.26
N PRO A 419 -17.09 -4.56 27.18
CA PRO A 419 -17.23 -5.55 28.24
C PRO A 419 -15.95 -6.32 28.56
N LEU A 420 -15.11 -6.61 27.56
CA LEU A 420 -13.84 -7.29 27.76
C LEU A 420 -12.84 -6.34 28.43
N GLU A 421 -12.78 -5.08 28.00
CA GLU A 421 -11.99 -4.05 28.68
C GLU A 421 -12.37 -3.96 30.16
N ARG A 422 -13.67 -3.87 30.45
CA ARG A 422 -14.23 -3.84 31.81
C ARG A 422 -13.82 -5.07 32.63
N ALA A 423 -13.88 -6.26 32.03
CA ALA A 423 -13.51 -7.50 32.71
C ALA A 423 -12.00 -7.56 32.99
N MET A 424 -11.16 -7.20 32.01
CA MET A 424 -9.70 -7.20 32.16
C MET A 424 -9.23 -6.16 33.17
N GLN A 425 -9.84 -4.96 33.21
CA GLN A 425 -9.55 -3.96 34.23
C GLN A 425 -9.85 -4.48 35.65
N LYS A 426 -10.96 -5.19 35.84
CA LYS A 426 -11.32 -5.77 37.15
C LYS A 426 -10.34 -6.82 37.66
N VAL A 427 -9.69 -7.56 36.76
CA VAL A 427 -8.71 -8.61 37.10
C VAL A 427 -7.27 -8.05 37.12
N GLY A 428 -7.09 -6.74 36.92
CA GLY A 428 -5.76 -6.11 36.90
C GLY A 428 -4.99 -6.27 35.57
N LEU A 429 -5.64 -6.76 34.52
CA LEU A 429 -5.09 -6.94 33.18
C LEU A 429 -5.45 -5.79 32.21
N GLY A 430 -5.90 -4.64 32.72
CA GLY A 430 -6.24 -3.48 31.89
C GLY A 430 -5.08 -2.98 31.02
N TRP A 431 -3.84 -3.10 31.51
CA TRP A 431 -2.64 -2.76 30.74
C TRP A 431 -2.45 -3.64 29.50
N LEU A 432 -2.87 -4.92 29.57
CA LEU A 432 -2.77 -5.84 28.45
C LEU A 432 -3.83 -5.51 27.39
N TYR A 433 -5.06 -5.18 27.82
CA TYR A 433 -6.09 -4.72 26.89
C TYR A 433 -5.65 -3.45 26.16
N GLU A 434 -5.02 -2.50 26.87
CA GLU A 434 -4.49 -1.29 26.25
C GLU A 434 -3.36 -1.59 25.26
N ALA A 435 -2.45 -2.52 25.61
CA ALA A 435 -1.41 -2.98 24.70
C ALA A 435 -2.01 -3.63 23.45
N MET A 436 -3.01 -4.50 23.58
CA MET A 436 -3.73 -5.11 22.46
C MET A 436 -4.39 -4.06 21.57
N ARG A 437 -5.08 -3.08 22.18
CA ARG A 437 -5.74 -1.97 21.49
C ARG A 437 -4.73 -1.14 20.70
N ARG A 438 -3.55 -0.88 21.28
CA ARG A 438 -2.41 -0.18 20.66
C ARG A 438 -1.46 -1.09 19.88
N LYS A 439 -1.93 -2.26 19.42
CA LYS A 439 -1.15 -3.12 18.50
C LYS A 439 0.21 -3.55 19.08
N PHE A 440 0.27 -3.72 20.40
CA PHE A 440 1.48 -3.98 21.20
C PHE A 440 2.60 -2.95 21.00
N TYR A 441 2.25 -1.71 20.63
CA TYR A 441 3.18 -0.61 20.40
C TYR A 441 4.24 -0.89 19.32
N PHE A 442 3.96 -1.80 18.38
CA PHE A 442 4.90 -2.10 17.30
C PHE A 442 5.09 -0.92 16.36
N ASP A 443 4.02 -0.18 16.04
CA ASP A 443 4.13 1.05 15.24
C ASP A 443 5.10 2.05 15.90
N GLU A 444 4.92 2.31 17.20
CA GLU A 444 5.79 3.22 17.96
C GLU A 444 7.23 2.70 18.05
N LEU A 445 7.42 1.38 18.18
CA LEU A 445 8.75 0.77 18.17
C LEU A 445 9.44 1.00 16.82
N TYR A 446 8.74 0.77 15.70
CA TYR A 446 9.27 1.00 14.35
C TYR A 446 9.57 2.47 14.09
N ASP A 447 8.68 3.37 14.52
CA ASP A 447 8.87 4.82 14.41
C ASP A 447 10.11 5.28 15.18
N ALA A 448 10.29 4.79 16.42
CA ALA A 448 11.41 5.17 17.28
C ALA A 448 12.76 4.57 16.85
N THR A 449 12.76 3.34 16.31
CA THR A 449 14.01 2.62 15.99
C THR A 449 14.39 2.74 14.52
N VAL A 450 13.63 2.10 13.63
CA VAL A 450 13.95 2.00 12.20
C VAL A 450 13.79 3.34 11.51
N ILE A 451 12.62 3.96 11.64
CA ILE A 451 12.30 5.21 10.92
C ILE A 451 13.11 6.36 11.51
N GLY A 452 13.07 6.53 12.84
CA GLY A 452 13.86 7.54 13.55
C GLY A 452 15.36 7.42 13.29
N GLY A 453 15.89 6.19 13.28
CA GLY A 453 17.31 5.92 12.99
C GLY A 453 17.70 6.30 11.55
N VAL A 454 16.89 5.95 10.56
CA VAL A 454 17.15 6.28 9.14
C VAL A 454 17.05 7.79 8.91
N ILE A 455 16.03 8.46 9.46
CA ILE A 455 15.88 9.92 9.34
C ILE A 455 17.05 10.63 10.01
N TRP A 456 17.47 10.17 11.19
CA TRP A 456 18.64 10.71 11.87
C TRP A 456 19.90 10.55 11.01
N LEU A 457 20.14 9.37 10.43
CA LEU A 457 21.29 9.13 9.56
C LEU A 457 21.25 10.01 8.31
N ALA A 458 20.08 10.13 7.67
CA ALA A 458 19.88 10.98 6.50
C ALA A 458 20.15 12.46 6.81
N ASP A 459 19.70 12.96 7.97
CA ASP A 459 20.01 14.32 8.43
C ASP A 459 21.51 14.52 8.68
N LYS A 460 22.21 13.51 9.23
CA LYS A 460 23.68 13.57 9.36
C LYS A 460 24.39 13.61 8.01
N CYS A 461 23.99 12.77 7.06
CA CYS A 461 24.53 12.78 5.69
C CYS A 461 24.26 14.12 4.99
N PHE A 462 23.05 14.65 5.10
CA PHE A 462 22.69 15.95 4.53
C PHE A 462 23.51 17.10 5.14
N ARG A 463 23.72 17.09 6.46
CA ARG A 463 24.58 18.10 7.11
C ARG A 463 26.04 17.97 6.71
N PHE A 464 26.52 16.74 6.53
CA PHE A 464 27.88 16.50 6.03
C PHE A 464 28.07 17.10 4.64
N ASP A 465 27.13 16.85 3.74
CA ASP A 465 27.11 17.35 2.37
C ASP A 465 26.98 18.89 2.31
N ASN A 466 25.88 19.42 2.84
CA ASN A 466 25.50 20.83 2.69
C ASN A 466 26.28 21.79 3.63
N ARG A 467 26.62 21.34 4.84
CA ARG A 467 27.17 22.25 5.86
C ARG A 467 28.63 22.04 6.19
N TRP A 468 29.13 20.81 6.15
CA TRP A 468 30.45 20.51 6.70
C TRP A 468 31.54 20.35 5.63
N VAL A 469 31.24 19.72 4.50
CA VAL A 469 32.30 19.31 3.57
C VAL A 469 32.01 19.74 2.15
N VAL A 470 30.98 19.19 1.49
CA VAL A 470 30.85 19.29 0.04
C VAL A 470 30.53 20.72 -0.39
N ASP A 471 29.43 21.28 0.07
CA ASP A 471 29.00 22.63 -0.30
C ASP A 471 29.99 23.71 0.14
N PRO A 472 30.60 23.68 1.35
CA PRO A 472 31.66 24.61 1.69
C PRO A 472 32.85 24.56 0.72
N ILE A 473 33.29 23.37 0.30
CA ILE A 473 34.40 23.20 -0.65
C ILE A 473 34.00 23.74 -2.03
N VAL A 474 32.81 23.38 -2.53
CA VAL A 474 32.30 23.85 -3.83
C VAL A 474 32.13 25.37 -3.83
N ASN A 475 31.56 25.94 -2.76
CA ASN A 475 31.40 27.38 -2.61
C ASN A 475 32.74 28.11 -2.51
N LEU A 476 33.74 27.53 -1.83
CA LEU A 476 35.08 28.08 -1.78
C LEU A 476 35.72 28.11 -3.18
N ALA A 477 35.64 27.00 -3.92
CA ALA A 477 36.14 26.93 -5.29
C ALA A 477 35.42 27.96 -6.20
N GLY A 478 34.10 28.08 -6.09
CA GLY A 478 33.32 29.06 -6.84
C GLY A 478 33.62 30.52 -6.46
N ARG A 479 33.93 30.80 -5.19
CA ARG A 479 34.40 32.13 -4.75
C ARG A 479 35.80 32.43 -5.30
N ALA A 480 36.71 31.45 -5.28
CA ALA A 480 38.04 31.60 -5.85
C ALA A 480 37.98 31.85 -7.36
N GLY A 481 37.13 31.11 -8.10
CA GLY A 481 36.91 31.31 -9.52
C GLY A 481 36.33 32.69 -9.85
N ARG A 482 35.33 33.16 -9.09
CA ARG A 482 34.78 34.52 -9.24
C ARG A 482 35.82 35.60 -8.96
N LEU A 483 36.60 35.45 -7.89
CA LEU A 483 37.69 36.38 -7.58
C LEU A 483 38.70 36.46 -8.73
N LEU A 484 39.09 35.32 -9.31
CA LEU A 484 39.98 35.28 -10.46
C LEU A 484 39.35 35.98 -11.68
N SER A 485 38.06 35.73 -11.94
CA SER A 485 37.31 36.39 -13.02
C SER A 485 37.22 37.90 -12.83
N ASP A 486 36.98 38.37 -11.60
CA ASP A 486 36.92 39.80 -11.28
C ASP A 486 38.30 40.46 -11.49
N VAL A 487 39.38 39.78 -11.10
CA VAL A 487 40.76 40.23 -11.35
C VAL A 487 41.05 40.32 -12.84
N LEU A 488 40.70 39.29 -13.62
CA LEU A 488 40.87 39.28 -15.07
C LEU A 488 40.00 40.35 -15.74
N GLY A 489 38.76 40.56 -15.29
CA GLY A 489 37.89 41.61 -15.80
C GLY A 489 38.39 43.01 -15.48
N LEU A 490 38.97 43.22 -14.28
CA LEU A 490 39.64 44.49 -13.96
C LEU A 490 40.87 44.73 -14.84
N PHE A 491 41.62 43.68 -15.18
CA PHE A 491 42.74 43.77 -16.11
C PHE A 491 42.25 44.12 -17.52
N ASP A 492 41.18 43.47 -18.00
CA ASP A 492 40.56 43.75 -19.29
C ASP A 492 40.07 45.21 -19.37
N LEU A 493 39.22 45.64 -18.43
CA LEU A 493 38.65 46.99 -18.39
C LEU A 493 39.69 48.11 -18.21
N LYS A 494 40.75 47.89 -17.43
CA LYS A 494 41.75 48.95 -17.17
C LYS A 494 42.90 48.94 -18.15
N VAL A 495 43.36 47.77 -18.55
CA VAL A 495 44.57 47.62 -19.37
C VAL A 495 44.19 47.43 -20.83
N ILE A 496 43.38 46.42 -21.15
CA ILE A 496 43.04 46.11 -22.55
C ILE A 496 42.16 47.21 -23.13
N ASP A 497 41.02 47.51 -22.51
CA ASP A 497 40.13 48.58 -22.95
C ASP A 497 40.81 49.95 -22.88
N GLY A 498 41.63 50.20 -21.86
CA GLY A 498 42.42 51.44 -21.79
C GLY A 498 43.35 51.62 -23.00
N LEU A 499 43.99 50.54 -23.46
CA LEU A 499 44.82 50.54 -24.67
C LEU A 499 43.96 50.70 -25.95
N VAL A 500 42.80 50.05 -26.02
CA VAL A 500 41.88 50.14 -27.16
C VAL A 500 41.26 51.54 -27.25
N ASP A 501 40.82 52.12 -26.15
CA ASP A 501 40.30 53.49 -26.06
C ASP A 501 41.37 54.51 -26.45
N LEU A 502 42.62 54.29 -26.06
CA LEU A 502 43.72 55.15 -26.50
C LEU A 502 43.85 55.10 -28.02
N ALA A 503 43.82 53.91 -28.62
CA ALA A 503 43.82 53.74 -30.08
C ALA A 503 42.56 54.32 -30.75
N GLY A 504 41.39 54.22 -30.11
CA GLY A 504 40.13 54.78 -30.58
C GLY A 504 40.13 56.31 -30.54
N ARG A 505 40.63 56.91 -29.46
CA ARG A 505 40.74 58.38 -29.32
C ARG A 505 41.73 58.96 -30.32
N THR A 506 42.85 58.30 -30.59
CA THR A 506 43.77 58.72 -31.65
C THR A 506 43.11 58.63 -33.02
N GLY A 507 42.37 57.56 -33.31
CA GLY A 507 41.56 57.42 -34.53
C GLY A 507 40.46 58.48 -34.66
N ALA A 508 39.70 58.76 -33.60
CA ALA A 508 38.66 59.77 -33.58
C ALA A 508 39.21 61.18 -33.76
N SER A 509 40.40 61.46 -33.20
CA SER A 509 41.08 62.75 -33.40
C SER A 509 41.49 62.95 -34.86
N LEU A 510 41.99 61.89 -35.50
CA LEU A 510 42.25 61.88 -36.95
C LEU A 510 40.95 62.05 -37.77
N SER A 511 39.85 61.42 -37.36
CA SER A 511 38.55 61.56 -38.03
C SER A 511 37.91 62.93 -37.82
N ALA A 512 38.03 63.55 -36.64
CA ALA A 512 37.52 64.88 -36.38
C ALA A 512 38.24 65.92 -37.24
N PHE A 513 39.56 65.75 -37.43
CA PHE A 513 40.32 66.53 -38.39
C PHE A 513 39.77 66.36 -39.82
N SER A 514 39.46 65.13 -40.23
CA SER A 514 38.82 64.86 -41.54
C SER A 514 37.40 65.45 -41.65
N GLY A 515 36.58 65.36 -40.60
CA GLY A 515 35.19 65.81 -40.60
C GLY A 515 35.03 67.32 -40.51
N LEU A 516 36.03 68.04 -39.99
CA LEU A 516 36.06 69.50 -40.03
C LEU A 516 36.23 69.97 -41.48
N VAL A 517 37.03 69.24 -42.27
CA VAL A 517 37.13 69.45 -43.72
C VAL A 517 35.77 69.19 -44.40
N ASP A 518 35.07 68.10 -44.05
CA ASP A 518 33.79 67.74 -44.69
C ASP A 518 32.64 68.71 -44.35
N ASN A 519 32.39 68.97 -43.06
CA ASN A 519 31.23 69.76 -42.64
C ASN A 519 31.31 71.24 -43.04
N VAL A 520 32.51 71.83 -42.93
CA VAL A 520 32.68 73.27 -43.22
C VAL A 520 32.77 73.50 -44.72
N VAL A 521 33.48 72.63 -45.43
CA VAL A 521 33.76 72.86 -46.86
C VAL A 521 32.69 72.25 -47.75
N VAL A 522 32.16 71.07 -47.41
CA VAL A 522 31.22 70.32 -48.27
C VAL A 522 29.76 70.59 -47.91
N ASP A 523 29.36 70.37 -46.66
CA ASP A 523 27.95 70.34 -46.25
C ASP A 523 27.31 71.73 -46.10
N GLY A 524 28.10 72.74 -45.73
CA GLY A 524 27.67 74.14 -45.69
C GLY A 524 27.10 74.61 -47.04
N ALA A 525 27.55 74.03 -48.15
CA ALA A 525 27.03 74.33 -49.48
C ALA A 525 25.61 73.76 -49.73
N VAL A 526 25.24 72.65 -49.08
CA VAL A 526 24.00 71.90 -49.37
C VAL A 526 22.84 72.33 -48.46
N ASN A 527 23.06 72.51 -47.16
CA ASN A 527 21.95 72.78 -46.22
C ASN A 527 21.28 74.14 -46.42
N GLY A 528 22.02 75.13 -46.94
CA GLY A 528 21.47 76.45 -47.25
C GLY A 528 20.29 76.41 -48.22
N THR A 529 20.24 75.42 -49.13
CA THR A 529 19.15 75.29 -50.10
C THR A 529 17.87 74.70 -49.50
N GLY A 530 17.96 73.81 -48.50
CA GLY A 530 16.81 73.12 -47.92
C GLY A 530 15.91 73.97 -47.01
N GLN A 531 16.50 74.80 -46.13
CA GLN A 531 15.75 75.57 -45.13
C GLN A 531 14.75 76.55 -45.73
N VAL A 532 15.14 77.17 -46.85
CA VAL A 532 14.30 78.09 -47.61
C VAL A 532 13.00 77.41 -48.03
N THR A 533 13.06 76.12 -48.39
CA THR A 533 11.91 75.36 -48.88
C THR A 533 10.93 75.00 -47.75
N GLY A 534 11.42 74.54 -46.59
CA GLY A 534 10.58 74.05 -45.51
C GLY A 534 9.76 75.14 -44.80
N TRP A 535 10.32 76.33 -44.62
CA TRP A 535 9.64 77.45 -43.97
C TRP A 535 8.31 77.81 -44.65
N VAL A 536 8.31 77.75 -45.98
CA VAL A 536 7.14 78.01 -46.83
C VAL A 536 6.02 77.00 -46.53
N GLY A 537 6.34 75.70 -46.48
CA GLY A 537 5.33 74.65 -46.29
C GLY A 537 4.61 74.72 -44.94
N ALA A 538 5.35 74.94 -43.85
CA ALA A 538 4.80 74.77 -42.51
C ALA A 538 4.01 75.99 -42.01
N ARG A 539 4.52 77.19 -42.22
CA ARG A 539 3.95 78.41 -41.63
C ARG A 539 2.87 79.03 -42.49
N VAL A 540 2.94 78.82 -43.81
CA VAL A 540 2.01 79.44 -44.75
C VAL A 540 0.87 78.48 -45.10
N LEU A 541 1.19 77.23 -45.47
CA LEU A 541 0.19 76.35 -46.06
C LEU A 541 -0.62 75.55 -45.02
N ARG A 542 0.02 75.06 -43.95
CA ARG A 542 -0.63 74.14 -42.99
C ARG A 542 -1.82 74.74 -42.21
N PRO A 543 -1.79 76.00 -41.72
CA PRO A 543 -2.89 76.57 -40.93
C PRO A 543 -4.22 76.72 -41.69
N ILE A 544 -4.20 76.58 -43.02
CA ILE A 544 -5.38 76.70 -43.89
C ILE A 544 -6.40 75.56 -43.61
N GLN A 545 -5.94 74.39 -43.14
CA GLN A 545 -6.82 73.26 -42.82
C GLN A 545 -7.26 73.29 -41.34
N THR A 546 -8.45 73.81 -41.06
CA THR A 546 -8.94 74.03 -39.67
C THR A 546 -9.91 72.96 -39.15
N GLY A 547 -10.34 72.01 -39.98
CA GLY A 547 -11.20 70.89 -39.58
C GLY A 547 -12.70 71.22 -39.39
N LYS A 548 -13.11 72.49 -39.50
CA LYS A 548 -14.52 72.89 -39.49
C LYS A 548 -15.08 72.92 -40.91
N VAL A 549 -16.11 72.12 -41.20
CA VAL A 549 -16.67 71.96 -42.56
C VAL A 549 -17.15 73.30 -43.16
N GLN A 550 -17.61 74.24 -42.33
CA GLN A 550 -18.01 75.57 -42.83
C GLN A 550 -16.85 76.33 -43.50
N ASN A 551 -15.61 76.18 -42.99
CA ASN A 551 -14.45 76.83 -43.61
C ASN A 551 -14.14 76.23 -44.98
N TYR A 552 -14.26 74.91 -45.14
CA TYR A 552 -14.05 74.28 -46.45
C TYR A 552 -15.11 74.70 -47.46
N LEU A 553 -16.38 74.82 -47.05
CA LEU A 553 -17.45 75.35 -47.89
C LEU A 553 -17.19 76.83 -48.27
N LEU A 554 -16.69 77.64 -47.34
CA LEU A 554 -16.33 79.03 -47.62
C LEU A 554 -15.17 79.12 -48.62
N VAL A 555 -14.09 78.34 -48.43
CA VAL A 555 -12.96 78.32 -49.39
C VAL A 555 -13.44 77.87 -50.78
N ALA A 556 -14.29 76.85 -50.86
CA ALA A 556 -14.85 76.41 -52.13
C ALA A 556 -15.68 77.51 -52.81
N LEU A 557 -16.55 78.21 -52.05
CA LEU A 557 -17.34 79.32 -52.58
C LEU A 557 -16.44 80.48 -53.05
N ILE A 558 -15.43 80.87 -52.27
CA ILE A 558 -14.45 81.91 -52.65
C ILE A 558 -13.69 81.49 -53.90
N THR A 559 -13.31 80.22 -54.02
CA THR A 559 -12.58 79.71 -55.19
C THR A 559 -13.45 79.76 -56.45
N VAL A 560 -14.72 79.39 -56.36
CA VAL A 560 -15.68 79.51 -57.47
C VAL A 560 -15.85 80.98 -57.88
N LEU A 561 -16.02 81.89 -56.93
CA LEU A 561 -16.16 83.33 -57.21
C LEU A 561 -14.87 83.93 -57.79
N ALA A 562 -13.69 83.54 -57.28
CA ALA A 562 -12.39 84.00 -57.76
C ALA A 562 -12.08 83.47 -59.18
N LEU A 563 -12.41 82.22 -59.47
CA LEU A 563 -12.31 81.64 -60.82
C LEU A 563 -13.28 82.32 -61.79
N LEU A 564 -14.50 82.66 -61.37
CA LEU A 564 -15.44 83.47 -62.16
C LEU A 564 -14.88 84.87 -62.43
N GLY A 565 -14.26 85.51 -61.44
CA GLY A 565 -13.58 86.80 -61.60
C GLY A 565 -12.38 86.73 -62.55
N LEU A 566 -11.51 85.73 -62.41
CA LEU A 566 -10.38 85.47 -63.32
C LEU A 566 -10.87 85.15 -64.73
N TYR A 567 -11.95 84.38 -64.87
CA TYR A 567 -12.57 84.12 -66.16
C TYR A 567 -13.02 85.42 -66.80
N LEU A 568 -13.82 86.24 -66.10
CA LEU A 568 -14.32 87.52 -66.62
C LEU A 568 -13.24 88.58 -66.91
N VAL A 569 -12.03 88.45 -66.34
CA VAL A 569 -10.91 89.37 -66.57
C VAL A 569 -10.01 88.90 -67.73
N TYR A 570 -9.89 87.59 -67.95
CA TYR A 570 -8.97 87.01 -68.94
C TYR A 570 -9.68 86.32 -70.13
N TRP A 571 -11.02 86.25 -70.13
CA TRP A 571 -11.90 85.71 -71.18
C TRP A 571 -13.19 86.52 -71.27
#